data_AF-A0A062IUS3-F1
#
_entry.id   AF-A0A062IUS3-F1
#
_cell.length_a   1.000
_cell.length_b   1.000
_cell.length_c   1.000
_cell.angle_alpha   90.00
_cell.angle_beta   90.00
_cell.angle_gamma   90.00
#
_symmetry.space_group_name_H-M   'P 1'
#
loop_
_entity.id
_entity.type
_entity.pdbx_description
1 polymer ?
#
loop_
_entity_poly.entity_id
_entity_poly.type
_entity_poly.pdbx_seq_one_letter_code
_entity_poly.pdbx_strand_id
1 'polypeptide(L)'
;MTNDQFHAVVRNRLSAPDFAQPQTETGMNIFRDKALDQINKALKKISEARTRDGLLIAHTEAHAFVNASYDFEVIDLKEKQSFEMKIRRAYRTQVISDSHDPA
;
A
#
# COMPACT_ATOMS: atom_id res chain seq x y z
N MET A 1 -30.71 25.69 -4.16
CA MET A 1 -29.58 26.55 -4.60
C MET A 1 -30.07 27.36 -5.78
N THR A 2 -29.94 28.68 -5.74
CA THR A 2 -30.19 29.53 -6.91
C THR A 2 -28.97 29.49 -7.84
N ASN A 3 -29.15 29.83 -9.12
CA ASN A 3 -28.06 29.83 -10.11
C ASN A 3 -26.89 30.73 -9.64
N ASP A 4 -27.21 31.86 -9.00
CA ASP A 4 -26.22 32.79 -8.45
C ASP A 4 -25.36 32.20 -7.33
N GLN A 5 -25.95 31.36 -6.47
CA GLN A 5 -25.21 30.66 -5.41
C GLN A 5 -24.21 29.66 -5.99
N PHE A 6 -24.60 28.93 -7.04
CA PHE A 6 -23.71 28.00 -7.73
C PHE A 6 -22.55 28.75 -8.40
N HIS A 7 -22.84 29.83 -9.13
CA HIS A 7 -21.80 30.64 -9.78
C HIS A 7 -20.82 31.26 -8.78
N ALA A 8 -21.31 31.71 -7.62
CA ALA A 8 -20.45 32.24 -6.56
C ALA A 8 -19.49 31.17 -6.01
N VAL A 9 -19.99 29.96 -5.75
CA VAL A 9 -19.16 28.84 -5.28
C VAL A 9 -18.07 28.47 -6.30
N VAL A 10 -18.44 28.36 -7.58
CA VAL A 10 -17.49 28.04 -8.66
C VAL A 10 -16.42 29.12 -8.77
N ARG A 11 -16.82 30.40 -8.78
CA ARG A 11 -15.88 31.52 -8.91
C ARG A 11 -14.89 31.56 -7.74
N ASN A 12 -15.38 31.39 -6.52
CA ASN A 12 -14.54 31.39 -5.32
C ASN A 12 -13.54 30.23 -5.31
N ARG A 13 -13.91 29.07 -5.84
CA ARG A 13 -13.00 27.92 -5.97
C ARG A 13 -11.94 28.12 -7.04
N LEU A 14 -12.30 28.65 -8.20
CA LEU A 14 -11.35 28.93 -9.28
C LEU A 14 -10.32 29.99 -8.90
N SER A 15 -10.69 30.94 -8.04
CA SER A 15 -9.80 32.00 -7.55
C SER A 15 -9.08 31.64 -6.25
N ALA A 16 -9.27 30.44 -5.71
CA ALA A 16 -8.68 30.06 -4.45
C ALA A 16 -7.15 29.90 -4.60
N PRO A 17 -6.33 30.32 -3.62
CA PRO A 17 -4.87 30.23 -3.72
C PRO A 17 -4.35 28.79 -3.87
N ASP A 18 -5.12 27.82 -3.38
CA ASP A 18 -4.88 26.38 -3.45
C ASP A 18 -5.49 25.73 -4.71
N PHE A 19 -6.15 26.51 -5.57
CA PHE A 19 -6.78 26.00 -6.77
C PHE A 19 -5.74 25.41 -7.72
N ALA A 20 -5.96 24.16 -8.14
CA ALA A 20 -5.04 23.39 -8.98
C ALA A 20 -3.61 23.24 -8.41
N GLN A 21 -3.38 23.57 -7.15
CA GLN A 21 -2.12 23.27 -6.49
C GLN A 21 -2.08 21.78 -6.12
N PRO A 22 -0.94 21.09 -6.32
CA PRO A 22 -0.76 19.75 -5.77
C PRO A 22 -0.94 19.84 -4.24
N GLN A 23 -1.71 18.92 -3.64
CA GLN A 23 -1.88 18.92 -2.18
C GLN A 23 -0.53 18.61 -1.51
N THR A 24 0.19 19.66 -1.11
CA THR A 24 1.63 19.64 -0.82
C THR A 24 2.01 18.97 0.52
N GLU A 25 1.08 18.75 1.44
CA GLU A 25 1.41 18.19 2.77
C GLU A 25 0.65 16.90 3.12
N THR A 26 -0.57 16.72 2.62
CA THR A 26 -1.40 15.56 2.94
C THR A 26 -1.36 14.48 1.85
N GLY A 27 -1.10 14.87 0.59
CA GLY A 27 -1.14 13.95 -0.56
C GLY A 27 -0.05 12.88 -0.53
N MET A 28 1.20 13.26 -0.24
CA MET A 28 2.33 12.33 -0.12
C MET A 28 2.12 11.30 1.00
N ASN A 29 1.58 11.74 2.15
CA ASN A 29 1.25 10.83 3.25
C ASN A 29 0.14 9.86 2.86
N ILE A 30 -0.88 10.28 2.10
CA ILE A 30 -1.94 9.37 1.63
C ILE A 30 -1.40 8.27 0.72
N PHE A 31 -0.46 8.59 -0.18
CA PHE A 31 0.16 7.56 -1.03
C PHE A 31 1.02 6.61 -0.22
N ARG A 32 1.76 7.13 0.76
CA ARG A 32 2.55 6.33 1.69
C ARG A 32 1.69 5.43 2.57
N ASP A 33 0.64 5.95 3.16
CA ASP A 33 -0.27 5.18 4.00
C ASP A 33 -0.93 4.05 3.23
N LYS A 34 -1.37 4.32 1.98
CA LYS A 34 -1.93 3.30 1.09
C LYS A 34 -0.92 2.24 0.71
N ALA A 35 0.30 2.63 0.36
CA ALA A 35 1.37 1.70 0.03
C ALA A 35 1.71 0.80 1.23
N LEU A 36 1.85 1.38 2.42
CA LEU A 36 2.11 0.64 3.66
C LEU A 36 0.95 -0.31 4.01
N ASP A 37 -0.31 0.13 3.85
CA ASP A 37 -1.49 -0.70 4.03
C ASP A 37 -1.51 -1.90 3.05
N GLN A 38 -1.18 -1.67 1.77
CA GLN A 38 -1.06 -2.74 0.77
C GLN A 38 0.03 -3.76 1.13
N ILE A 39 1.22 -3.30 1.51
CA ILE A 39 2.32 -4.17 1.96
C ILE A 39 1.88 -4.99 3.18
N ASN A 40 1.27 -4.36 4.18
CA ASN A 40 0.84 -5.04 5.40
C ASN A 40 -0.28 -6.05 5.14
N LYS A 41 -1.24 -5.73 4.27
CA LYS A 41 -2.29 -6.66 3.85
C LYS A 41 -1.71 -7.87 3.12
N ALA A 42 -0.74 -7.67 2.21
CA ALA A 42 -0.08 -8.77 1.52
C ALA A 42 0.74 -9.65 2.47
N LEU A 43 1.46 -9.05 3.44
CA LEU A 43 2.14 -9.79 4.51
C LEU A 43 1.16 -10.63 5.34
N LYS A 44 -0.01 -10.09 5.67
CA LYS A 44 -1.06 -10.82 6.38
C LYS A 44 -1.58 -12.01 5.55
N LYS A 45 -1.81 -11.81 4.25
CA LYS A 45 -2.21 -12.90 3.32
C LYS A 45 -1.20 -14.04 3.29
N ILE A 46 0.10 -13.77 3.39
CA ILE A 46 1.13 -14.83 3.46
C ILE A 46 0.92 -15.69 4.71
N SER A 47 0.72 -15.07 5.87
CA SER A 47 0.52 -15.77 7.14
C SER A 47 -0.82 -16.51 7.26
N GLU A 48 -1.81 -16.14 6.44
CA GLU A 48 -3.16 -16.72 6.46
C GLU A 48 -3.41 -17.68 5.28
N ALA A 49 -2.43 -17.86 4.40
CA ALA A 49 -2.57 -18.68 3.20
C ALA A 49 -2.75 -20.16 3.57
N ARG A 50 -3.85 -20.76 3.10
CA ARG A 50 -4.19 -22.19 3.35
C ARG A 50 -3.86 -23.12 2.19
N THR A 51 -3.40 -22.57 1.09
CA THR A 51 -3.03 -23.33 -0.10
C THR A 51 -1.69 -22.83 -0.59
N ARG A 52 -0.90 -23.74 -1.18
CA ARG A 52 0.40 -23.42 -1.76
C ARG A 52 0.29 -22.33 -2.83
N ASP A 53 -0.74 -22.38 -3.66
CA ASP A 53 -0.96 -21.37 -4.71
C ASP A 53 -1.31 -20.01 -4.10
N GLY A 54 -2.19 -19.99 -3.09
CA GLY A 54 -2.52 -18.76 -2.35
C GLY A 54 -1.30 -18.15 -1.68
N LEU A 55 -0.43 -18.99 -1.12
CA LEU A 55 0.83 -18.58 -0.50
C LEU A 55 1.80 -17.98 -1.54
N LEU A 56 1.94 -18.60 -2.71
CA LEU A 56 2.78 -18.10 -3.79
C LEU A 56 2.28 -16.75 -4.34
N ILE A 57 0.96 -16.62 -4.52
CA ILE A 57 0.32 -15.37 -4.95
C ILE A 57 0.58 -14.27 -3.92
N ALA A 58 0.31 -14.52 -2.64
CA ALA A 58 0.52 -13.54 -1.58
C ALA A 58 2.00 -13.13 -1.43
N HIS A 59 2.92 -14.07 -1.58
CA HIS A 59 4.36 -13.80 -1.58
C HIS A 59 4.77 -12.89 -2.73
N THR A 60 4.29 -13.18 -3.95
CA THR A 60 4.57 -12.40 -5.15
C THR A 60 3.97 -11.00 -5.05
N GLU A 61 2.72 -10.89 -4.57
CA GLU A 61 2.02 -9.63 -4.33
C GLU A 61 2.77 -8.75 -3.32
N ALA A 62 3.26 -9.32 -2.22
CA ALA A 62 4.02 -8.57 -1.22
C ALA A 62 5.33 -7.99 -1.79
N HIS A 63 6.09 -8.78 -2.58
CA HIS A 63 7.30 -8.29 -3.24
C HIS A 63 6.99 -7.19 -4.27
N ALA A 64 5.91 -7.35 -5.03
CA ALA A 64 5.49 -6.34 -6.01
C ALA A 64 5.16 -5.00 -5.32
N PHE A 65 4.41 -5.00 -4.22
CA PHE A 65 4.10 -3.77 -3.48
C PHE A 65 5.33 -3.13 -2.85
N VAL A 66 6.26 -3.90 -2.30
CA VAL A 66 7.51 -3.37 -1.74
C VAL A 66 8.37 -2.72 -2.82
N ASN A 67 8.54 -3.39 -3.97
CA ASN A 67 9.30 -2.84 -5.09
C ASN A 67 8.65 -1.57 -5.65
N ALA A 68 7.35 -1.59 -5.92
CA ALA A 68 6.64 -0.40 -6.40
C ALA A 68 6.75 0.77 -5.41
N SER A 69 6.63 0.50 -4.10
CA SER A 69 6.76 1.55 -3.08
C SER A 69 8.16 2.17 -3.05
N TYR A 70 9.20 1.37 -3.31
CA TYR A 70 10.56 1.87 -3.41
C TYR A 70 10.78 2.66 -4.72
N ASP A 71 10.29 2.16 -5.85
CA ASP A 71 10.44 2.79 -7.16
C ASP A 71 9.71 4.14 -7.26
N PHE A 72 8.62 4.31 -6.53
CA PHE A 72 7.90 5.59 -6.39
C PHE A 72 8.42 6.47 -5.24
N GLU A 73 9.56 6.12 -4.63
CA GLU A 73 10.18 6.85 -3.51
C GLU A 73 9.24 7.05 -2.31
N VAL A 74 8.25 6.16 -2.18
CA VAL A 74 7.30 6.15 -1.08
C VAL A 74 7.94 5.59 0.18
N ILE A 75 8.90 4.66 0.04
CA ILE A 75 9.73 4.10 1.11
C ILE A 75 11.21 4.19 0.75
N ASP A 76 12.08 4.22 1.77
CA ASP A 76 13.52 4.21 1.55
C ASP A 76 14.12 2.79 1.39
N LEU A 77 15.41 2.71 1.10
CA LEU A 77 16.11 1.43 0.91
C LEU A 77 16.15 0.58 2.20
N LYS A 78 16.24 1.20 3.38
CA LYS A 78 16.27 0.50 4.67
C LYS A 78 14.90 -0.10 4.97
N GLU A 79 13.83 0.63 4.68
CA GLU A 79 12.45 0.16 4.77
C GLU A 79 12.20 -1.00 3.81
N LYS A 80 12.65 -0.88 2.54
CA LYS A 80 12.59 -1.98 1.57
C LYS A 80 13.21 -3.26 2.11
N GLN A 81 14.45 -3.19 2.58
CA GLN A 81 15.17 -4.36 3.13
C GLN A 81 14.46 -4.96 4.36
N SER A 82 13.89 -4.10 5.22
CA SER A 82 13.10 -4.53 6.38
C SER A 82 11.85 -5.29 5.96
N PHE A 83 11.11 -4.81 4.96
CA PHE A 83 9.94 -5.51 4.43
C PHE A 83 10.29 -6.81 3.72
N GLU A 84 11.34 -6.85 2.89
CA GLU A 84 11.81 -8.09 2.27
C GLU A 84 12.19 -9.15 3.30
N MET A 85 12.79 -8.74 4.43
CA MET A 85 13.08 -9.65 5.54
C MET A 85 11.81 -10.18 6.19
N LYS A 86 10.79 -9.33 6.41
CA LYS A 86 9.48 -9.74 6.94
C LYS A 86 8.79 -10.73 6.00
N ILE A 87 8.78 -10.47 4.69
CA ILE A 87 8.20 -11.35 3.68
C ILE A 87 8.86 -12.73 3.72
N ARG A 88 10.20 -12.79 3.70
CA ARG A 88 10.94 -14.06 3.78
C ARG A 88 10.65 -14.84 5.06
N ARG A 89 10.56 -14.16 6.20
CA ARG A 89 10.23 -14.80 7.49
C ARG A 89 8.81 -15.35 7.48
N ALA A 90 7.83 -14.56 7.08
CA ALA A 90 6.43 -15.00 7.02
C ALA A 90 6.24 -16.19 6.08
N TYR A 91 6.84 -16.15 4.88
CA TYR A 91 6.77 -17.24 3.93
C TYR A 91 7.39 -18.53 4.50
N ARG A 92 8.57 -18.44 5.10
CA ARG A 92 9.25 -19.59 5.70
C ARG A 92 8.43 -20.20 6.85
N THR A 93 7.85 -19.37 7.71
CA THR A 93 6.97 -19.85 8.79
C THR A 93 5.80 -20.63 8.21
N GLN A 94 5.15 -20.13 7.16
CA GLN A 94 4.00 -20.81 6.56
C GLN A 94 4.38 -22.14 5.91
N VAL A 95 5.48 -22.18 5.15
CA VAL A 95 5.96 -23.43 4.53
C VAL A 95 6.31 -24.48 5.60
N ILE A 96 6.93 -24.07 6.71
CA ILE A 96 7.26 -24.99 7.80
C ILE A 96 5.98 -25.46 8.51
N SER A 97 5.03 -24.57 8.77
CA SER A 97 3.75 -24.91 9.38
C SER A 97 2.97 -25.92 8.54
N ASP A 98 2.84 -25.67 7.23
CA ASP A 98 2.17 -26.57 6.29
C ASP A 98 2.84 -27.96 6.24
N SER A 99 4.15 -28.04 6.49
CA SER A 99 4.88 -29.31 6.53
C SER A 99 4.68 -30.12 7.82
N HIS A 100 4.14 -29.50 8.88
CA HIS A 100 3.99 -30.10 10.21
C HIS A 100 2.54 -30.47 10.56
N ASP A 101 1.55 -30.09 9.74
CA ASP A 101 0.17 -30.57 9.85
C ASP A 101 -0.01 -31.85 9.01
N PRO A 102 -0.01 -33.06 9.62
CA PRO A 102 -0.52 -34.24 8.95
C PRO A 102 -2.04 -34.11 8.83
N ALA A 103 -2.53 -34.19 7.60
CA ALA A 103 -3.95 -34.35 7.29
C ALA A 103 -4.56 -35.59 7.97
#